data_AF-A0A8S9H9C9-F1
#
_entry.id   AF-A0A8S9H9C9-F1
#
_cell.length_a   1.000
_cell.length_b   1.000
_cell.length_c   1.000
_cell.angle_alpha   90.00
_cell.angle_beta   90.00
_cell.angle_gamma   90.00
#
_symmetry.space_group_name_H-M   'P 1'
#
loop_
_entity.id
_entity.type
_entity.pdbx_description
1 polymer ?
#
loop_
_entity_poly.entity_id
_entity_poly.type
_entity_poly.pdbx_seq_one_letter_code
_entity_poly.pdbx_strand_id
1 'polypeptide(L)'
;MEFYIGDALRHGVRLIPPCSFEMLVRLTFPAPSARVESTERFEAIYPLLKEVALAPDISANALKHIFTFSSKLAGGQGNPALANEATAIAISVLTQNVDCFKQWDVLYKENLEASVALLNKLVDEWKDHSLKLSSSSSDTLTVKHAMNSFRMKNEKAITEGVANPSLVLFTKKLTSRAN
;
A
#
# COMPACT_ATOMS: atom_id res chain seq x y z
N MET A 1 -13.02 -30.16 -17.37
CA MET A 1 -13.57 -29.60 -16.12
C MET A 1 -13.55 -28.10 -16.29
N GLU A 2 -14.63 -27.55 -16.84
CA GLU A 2 -14.81 -26.10 -16.98
C GLU A 2 -15.30 -25.56 -15.63
N PHE A 3 -14.59 -24.60 -15.05
CA PHE A 3 -15.05 -23.92 -13.86
C PHE A 3 -16.16 -22.95 -14.27
N TYR A 4 -17.41 -23.32 -14.00
CA TYR A 4 -18.57 -22.46 -14.19
C TYR A 4 -18.55 -21.36 -13.11
N ILE A 5 -18.02 -20.18 -13.44
CA ILE A 5 -18.10 -18.96 -12.61
C ILE A 5 -19.48 -18.34 -12.85
N GLY A 6 -20.53 -19.06 -12.46
CA GLY A 6 -21.92 -18.63 -12.60
C GLY A 6 -22.52 -18.32 -11.23
N ASP A 7 -23.12 -17.14 -11.11
CA ASP A 7 -23.98 -16.65 -10.01
C ASP A 7 -23.36 -15.99 -8.77
N ALA A 8 -22.11 -16.26 -8.39
CA ALA A 8 -21.46 -15.50 -7.30
C ALA A 8 -21.16 -14.03 -7.68
N LEU A 9 -21.13 -13.71 -8.98
CA LEU A 9 -20.87 -12.37 -9.50
C LEU A 9 -22.10 -11.44 -9.46
N ARG A 10 -23.30 -11.95 -9.12
CA ARG A 10 -24.54 -11.16 -9.17
C ARG A 10 -24.87 -10.37 -7.89
N HIS A 11 -24.13 -10.61 -6.82
CA HIS A 11 -24.15 -9.79 -5.61
C HIS A 11 -22.69 -9.53 -5.25
N GLY A 12 -22.31 -8.28 -4.98
CA GLY A 12 -20.93 -7.82 -4.72
C GLY A 12 -20.22 -8.43 -3.49
N VAL A 13 -20.28 -9.75 -3.33
CA VAL A 13 -19.53 -10.54 -2.37
C VAL A 13 -18.15 -10.75 -2.95
N ARG A 14 -17.19 -10.04 -2.38
CA ARG A 14 -15.78 -10.17 -2.68
C ARG A 14 -15.33 -11.61 -2.50
N LEU A 15 -14.75 -12.21 -3.55
CA LEU A 15 -14.27 -13.60 -3.53
C LEU A 15 -13.19 -13.83 -2.47
N ILE A 16 -12.35 -12.82 -2.20
CA ILE A 16 -11.26 -12.90 -1.22
C ILE A 16 -11.41 -11.79 -0.18
N PRO A 17 -11.85 -12.11 1.05
CA PRO A 17 -11.91 -11.14 2.15
C PRO A 17 -10.53 -10.52 2.44
N PRO A 18 -10.44 -9.24 2.88
CA PRO A 18 -9.17 -8.59 3.19
C PRO A 18 -8.26 -9.37 4.16
N CYS A 19 -8.84 -10.00 5.19
CA CYS A 19 -8.07 -10.81 6.15
C CYS A 19 -7.44 -12.04 5.49
N SER A 20 -8.17 -12.74 4.62
CA SER A 20 -7.64 -13.87 3.85
C SER A 20 -6.56 -13.43 2.88
N PHE A 21 -6.69 -12.24 2.29
CA PHE A 21 -5.66 -11.67 1.43
C PHE A 21 -4.38 -11.33 2.20
N GLU A 22 -4.49 -10.76 3.41
CA GLU A 22 -3.33 -10.55 4.28
C GLU A 22 -2.61 -11.86 4.60
N MET A 23 -3.36 -12.91 4.97
CA MET A 23 -2.79 -14.23 5.23
C MET A 23 -2.06 -14.78 4.00
N LEU A 24 -2.69 -14.67 2.82
CA LEU A 24 -2.08 -15.10 1.57
C LEU A 24 -0.74 -14.39 1.31
N VAL A 25 -0.67 -13.06 1.50
CA VAL A 25 0.57 -12.30 1.35
C VAL A 25 1.66 -12.80 2.32
N ARG A 26 1.31 -13.01 3.59
CA ARG A 26 2.27 -13.50 4.60
C ARG A 26 2.77 -14.92 4.32
N LEU A 27 1.89 -15.80 3.84
CA LEU A 27 2.23 -17.19 3.50
C LEU A 27 3.06 -17.30 2.21
N THR A 28 2.87 -16.37 1.28
CA THR A 28 3.62 -16.31 0.02
C THR A 28 5.03 -15.75 0.25
N PHE A 29 5.16 -14.76 1.13
CA PHE A 29 6.44 -14.10 1.43
C PHE A 29 6.86 -14.32 2.90
N PRO A 30 7.09 -15.55 3.35
CA PRO A 30 7.60 -15.80 4.70
C PRO A 30 9.06 -15.37 4.81
N ALA A 31 9.59 -15.27 6.04
CA ALA A 31 11.02 -15.07 6.25
C ALA A 31 11.81 -16.24 5.61
N PRO A 32 13.05 -16.02 5.12
CA PRO A 32 13.83 -17.07 4.46
C PRO A 32 13.96 -18.36 5.27
N SER A 33 14.11 -18.26 6.60
CA SER A 33 14.21 -19.39 7.53
C SER A 33 12.89 -20.12 7.78
N ALA A 34 11.76 -19.53 7.40
CA ALA A 34 10.41 -20.08 7.59
C ALA A 34 9.81 -20.63 6.29
N ARG A 35 10.58 -20.67 5.20
CA ARG A 35 10.15 -21.28 3.94
C ARG A 35 10.02 -22.80 4.12
N VAL A 36 8.91 -23.34 3.63
CA VAL A 36 8.57 -24.77 3.67
C VAL A 36 8.08 -25.20 2.29
N GLU A 37 7.93 -26.51 2.03
CA GLU A 37 7.46 -27.04 0.73
C GLU A 37 6.13 -26.39 0.28
N SER A 38 5.23 -26.10 1.22
CA SER A 38 3.95 -25.46 0.89
C SER A 38 4.09 -23.99 0.44
N THR A 39 5.21 -23.31 0.73
CA THR A 39 5.47 -21.94 0.27
C THR A 39 5.47 -21.88 -1.27
N GLU A 40 6.04 -22.87 -1.95
CA GLU A 40 6.06 -22.93 -3.42
C GLU A 40 4.65 -22.99 -4.01
N ARG A 41 3.73 -23.67 -3.33
CA ARG A 41 2.32 -23.74 -3.75
C ARG A 41 1.62 -22.39 -3.61
N PHE A 42 1.91 -21.63 -2.56
CA PHE A 42 1.40 -20.27 -2.40
C PHE A 42 1.97 -19.33 -3.46
N GLU A 43 3.27 -19.39 -3.73
CA GLU A 43 3.93 -18.60 -4.78
C GLU A 43 3.33 -18.85 -6.17
N ALA A 44 3.02 -20.11 -6.49
CA ALA A 44 2.42 -20.47 -7.78
C ALA A 44 1.01 -19.88 -7.98
N ILE A 45 0.18 -19.85 -6.93
CA ILE A 45 -1.21 -19.36 -7.01
C ILE A 45 -1.36 -17.87 -6.71
N TYR A 46 -0.36 -17.28 -6.06
CA TYR A 46 -0.41 -15.92 -5.55
C TYR A 46 -0.77 -14.86 -6.59
N PRO A 47 -0.18 -14.84 -7.80
CA PRO A 47 -0.49 -13.80 -8.79
C PRO A 47 -1.98 -13.75 -9.14
N LEU A 48 -2.60 -14.90 -9.38
CA LEU A 48 -4.02 -15.01 -9.70
C LEU A 48 -4.89 -14.55 -8.51
N LEU A 49 -4.58 -15.00 -7.30
CA LEU A 49 -5.35 -14.62 -6.13
C LEU A 49 -5.17 -13.15 -5.76
N LYS A 50 -4.00 -12.55 -6.02
CA LYS A 50 -3.76 -11.11 -5.88
C LYS A 50 -4.64 -10.32 -6.85
N GLU A 51 -4.73 -10.72 -8.11
CA GLU A 51 -5.59 -10.07 -9.10
C GLU A 51 -7.06 -10.13 -8.68
N VAL A 52 -7.55 -11.30 -8.25
CA VAL A 52 -8.91 -11.47 -7.74
C VAL A 52 -9.14 -10.62 -6.48
N ALA A 53 -8.14 -10.52 -5.59
CA ALA A 53 -8.22 -9.72 -4.39
C ALA A 53 -8.08 -8.22 -4.64
N LEU A 54 -7.64 -7.76 -5.81
CA LEU A 54 -7.44 -6.34 -6.16
C LEU A 54 -8.27 -5.92 -7.37
N ALA A 55 -9.25 -6.74 -7.78
CA ALA A 55 -10.15 -6.49 -8.89
C ALA A 55 -10.91 -5.16 -8.73
N PRO A 56 -11.38 -4.55 -9.83
CA PRO A 56 -12.28 -3.39 -9.75
C PRO A 56 -13.53 -3.68 -8.89
N ASP A 57 -14.21 -2.63 -8.43
CA ASP A 57 -15.46 -2.70 -7.64
C ASP A 57 -15.32 -3.23 -6.20
N ILE A 58 -14.12 -3.14 -5.63
CA ILE A 58 -13.91 -3.36 -4.19
C ILE A 58 -14.50 -2.19 -3.40
N SER A 59 -15.23 -2.48 -2.31
CA SER A 59 -15.76 -1.45 -1.43
C SER A 59 -14.65 -0.59 -0.79
N ALA A 60 -14.94 0.68 -0.56
CA ALA A 60 -13.99 1.61 0.07
C ALA A 60 -13.50 1.11 1.45
N ASN A 61 -14.36 0.41 2.21
CA ASN A 61 -13.97 -0.17 3.49
C ASN A 61 -12.95 -1.30 3.33
N ALA A 62 -13.15 -2.19 2.36
CA ALA A 62 -12.20 -3.25 2.06
C ALA A 62 -10.86 -2.69 1.56
N LEU A 63 -10.86 -1.66 0.71
CA LEU A 63 -9.63 -0.97 0.30
C LEU A 63 -8.89 -0.36 1.50
N LYS A 64 -9.59 0.32 2.42
CA LYS A 64 -8.97 0.85 3.65
C LYS A 64 -8.35 -0.26 4.51
N HIS A 65 -9.01 -1.41 4.65
CA HIS A 65 -8.46 -2.55 5.37
C HIS A 65 -7.19 -3.09 4.69
N ILE A 66 -7.21 -3.22 3.36
CA ILE A 66 -6.05 -3.68 2.60
C ILE A 66 -4.89 -2.70 2.73
N PHE A 67 -5.17 -1.41 2.57
CA PHE A 67 -4.18 -0.36 2.77
C PHE A 67 -3.56 -0.43 4.17
N THR A 68 -4.37 -0.64 5.19
CA THR A 68 -3.91 -0.69 6.59
C THR A 68 -2.94 -1.85 6.83
N PHE A 69 -3.24 -3.08 6.38
CA PHE A 69 -2.32 -4.19 6.61
C PHE A 69 -1.06 -4.06 5.73
N SER A 70 -1.23 -3.66 4.46
CA SER A 70 -0.12 -3.56 3.52
C SER A 70 0.87 -2.46 3.90
N SER A 71 0.38 -1.30 4.33
CA SER A 71 1.25 -0.23 4.88
C SER A 71 2.00 -0.69 6.13
N LYS A 72 1.37 -1.45 7.03
CA LYS A 72 2.06 -2.01 8.21
C LYS A 72 3.16 -3.02 7.82
N LEU A 73 2.90 -3.85 6.82
CA LEU A 73 3.85 -4.85 6.31
C LEU A 73 5.01 -4.24 5.51
N ALA A 74 4.79 -3.09 4.87
CA ALA A 74 5.82 -2.38 4.10
C ALA A 74 7.03 -1.95 4.94
N GLY A 75 6.89 -1.86 6.27
CA GLY A 75 7.98 -1.57 7.20
C GLY A 75 9.02 -2.67 7.33
N GLY A 76 8.79 -3.84 6.74
CA GLY A 76 9.82 -4.85 6.52
C GLY A 76 10.64 -5.23 7.75
N GLN A 77 10.03 -5.97 8.68
CA GLN A 77 10.71 -6.58 9.84
C GLN A 77 11.71 -7.69 9.42
N GLY A 78 12.75 -7.35 8.66
CA GLY A 78 13.77 -8.30 8.20
C GLY A 78 13.37 -9.18 7.00
N ASN A 79 12.27 -8.83 6.30
CA ASN A 79 11.83 -9.54 5.10
C ASN A 79 11.63 -8.57 3.92
N PRO A 80 12.66 -8.35 3.10
CA PRO A 80 12.59 -7.42 1.97
C PRO A 80 11.56 -7.81 0.90
N ALA A 81 11.35 -9.11 0.66
CA ALA A 81 10.39 -9.58 -0.34
C ALA A 81 8.96 -9.23 0.07
N LEU A 82 8.60 -9.50 1.33
CA LEU A 82 7.31 -9.12 1.90
C LEU A 82 7.11 -7.60 1.88
N ALA A 83 8.13 -6.84 2.27
CA ALA A 83 8.06 -5.37 2.30
C ALA A 83 7.81 -4.78 0.90
N ASN A 84 8.53 -5.29 -0.11
CA ASN A 84 8.39 -4.85 -1.50
C ASN A 84 7.01 -5.12 -2.06
N GLU A 85 6.47 -6.31 -1.80
CA GLU A 85 5.13 -6.70 -2.25
C GLU A 85 4.05 -5.89 -1.51
N ALA A 86 4.15 -5.77 -0.18
CA ALA A 86 3.22 -5.00 0.62
C ALA A 86 3.19 -3.52 0.19
N THR A 87 4.35 -2.96 -0.17
CA THR A 87 4.43 -1.60 -0.70
C THR A 87 3.72 -1.48 -2.05
N ALA A 88 3.90 -2.46 -2.95
CA ALA A 88 3.20 -2.47 -4.24
C ALA A 88 1.68 -2.57 -4.07
N ILE A 89 1.20 -3.38 -3.14
CA ILE A 89 -0.24 -3.48 -2.81
C ILE A 89 -0.76 -2.15 -2.26
N ALA A 90 -0.04 -1.52 -1.33
CA ALA A 90 -0.45 -0.25 -0.75
C ALA A 90 -0.57 0.85 -1.82
N ILE A 91 0.39 0.94 -2.75
CA ILE A 91 0.33 1.86 -3.90
C ILE A 91 -0.86 1.55 -4.80
N SER A 92 -1.07 0.28 -5.17
CA SER A 92 -2.21 -0.14 -5.97
C SER A 92 -3.53 0.34 -5.35
N VAL A 93 -3.70 0.15 -4.04
CA VAL A 93 -4.90 0.60 -3.31
C VAL A 93 -5.04 2.12 -3.30
N LEU A 94 -3.95 2.88 -3.10
CA LEU A 94 -3.98 4.35 -3.17
C LEU A 94 -4.46 4.85 -4.55
N THR A 95 -4.10 4.15 -5.63
CA THR A 95 -4.55 4.50 -6.99
C THR A 95 -5.98 4.10 -7.29
N GLN A 96 -6.56 3.14 -6.55
CA GLN A 96 -7.95 2.73 -6.69
C GLN A 96 -8.89 3.61 -5.85
N ASN A 97 -8.42 4.10 -4.70
CA ASN A 97 -9.20 4.98 -3.84
C ASN A 97 -8.30 5.96 -3.09
N VAL A 98 -8.32 7.22 -3.54
CA VAL A 98 -7.53 8.31 -2.96
C VAL A 98 -7.90 8.66 -1.52
N ASP A 99 -9.07 8.25 -1.02
CA ASP A 99 -9.39 8.42 0.41
C ASP A 99 -8.46 7.57 1.30
N CYS A 100 -7.76 6.58 0.74
CA CYS A 100 -6.71 5.86 1.46
C CYS A 100 -5.54 6.77 1.84
N PHE A 101 -5.34 7.93 1.19
CA PHE A 101 -4.39 8.95 1.67
C PHE A 101 -4.81 9.56 3.01
N LYS A 102 -6.11 9.69 3.28
CA LYS A 102 -6.61 10.14 4.59
C LYS A 102 -6.32 9.08 5.66
N GLN A 103 -6.51 7.80 5.33
CA GLN A 103 -6.15 6.70 6.22
C GLN A 103 -4.64 6.66 6.48
N TRP A 104 -3.83 6.88 5.45
CA TRP A 104 -2.38 6.96 5.58
C TRP A 104 -1.96 8.09 6.52
N ASP A 105 -2.62 9.25 6.44
CA ASP A 105 -2.32 10.37 7.32
C ASP A 105 -2.52 10.10 8.81
N VAL A 106 -3.51 9.25 9.13
CA VAL A 106 -3.73 8.74 10.49
C VAL A 106 -2.62 7.76 10.88
N LEU A 107 -2.30 6.80 10.00
CA LEU A 107 -1.31 5.75 10.26
C LEU A 107 0.15 6.22 10.17
N TYR A 108 0.40 7.43 9.66
CA TYR A 108 1.74 7.91 9.31
C TYR A 108 2.75 7.82 10.46
N LYS A 109 2.29 8.13 11.68
CA LYS A 109 3.13 8.10 12.89
C LYS A 109 3.26 6.70 13.49
N GLU A 110 2.35 5.78 13.20
CA GLU A 110 2.38 4.42 13.75
C GLU A 110 3.51 3.59 13.13
N ASN A 111 3.84 3.85 11.87
CA ASN A 111 4.95 3.18 11.19
C ASN A 111 5.63 4.12 10.19
N LEU A 112 6.52 4.94 10.74
CA LEU A 112 7.25 5.97 10.02
C LEU A 112 8.17 5.38 8.95
N GLU A 113 8.89 4.30 9.27
CA GLU A 113 9.80 3.62 8.34
C GLU A 113 9.04 3.04 7.15
N ALA A 114 7.92 2.35 7.40
CA ALA A 114 7.05 1.86 6.33
C ALA A 114 6.49 2.99 5.47
N SER A 115 6.08 4.10 6.10
CA SER A 115 5.56 5.27 5.37
C SER A 115 6.63 5.90 4.48
N VAL A 116 7.88 5.98 4.95
CA VAL A 116 8.99 6.49 4.14
C VAL A 116 9.30 5.54 2.97
N ALA A 117 9.31 4.23 3.19
CA ALA A 117 9.50 3.25 2.11
C ALA A 117 8.40 3.36 1.05
N LEU A 118 7.14 3.43 1.48
CA LEU A 118 5.98 3.59 0.62
C LEU A 118 6.01 4.89 -0.18
N LEU A 119 6.36 6.00 0.45
CA LEU A 119 6.51 7.28 -0.23
C LEU A 119 7.65 7.28 -1.24
N ASN A 120 8.81 6.71 -0.90
CA ASN A 120 9.93 6.64 -1.83
C ASN A 120 9.53 5.87 -3.10
N LYS A 121 8.88 4.71 -2.95
CA LYS A 121 8.42 3.92 -4.09
C LYS A 121 7.35 4.66 -4.90
N LEU A 122 6.38 5.30 -4.24
CA LEU A 122 5.35 6.11 -4.91
C LEU A 122 5.96 7.29 -5.70
N VAL A 123 7.01 7.90 -5.17
CA VAL A 123 7.78 8.96 -5.83
C VAL A 123 8.51 8.39 -7.04
N ASP A 124 9.21 7.27 -6.90
CA ASP A 124 9.97 6.66 -8.00
C ASP A 124 9.04 6.23 -9.15
N GLU A 125 7.86 5.71 -8.83
CA GLU A 125 6.82 5.25 -9.78
C GLU A 125 5.78 6.34 -10.12
N TRP A 126 6.02 7.62 -9.75
CA TRP A 126 4.99 8.66 -9.86
C TRP A 126 4.44 8.82 -11.28
N LYS A 127 5.30 8.67 -12.30
CA LYS A 127 4.89 8.77 -13.71
C LYS A 127 3.82 7.74 -14.06
N ASP A 128 3.88 6.55 -13.48
CA ASP A 128 2.97 5.44 -13.77
C ASP A 128 1.61 5.61 -13.08
N HIS A 129 1.60 6.31 -11.93
CA HIS A 129 0.41 6.43 -11.07
C HIS A 129 -0.27 7.82 -11.15
N SER A 130 0.45 8.84 -11.61
CA SER A 130 0.01 10.25 -11.57
C SER A 130 -1.35 10.51 -12.22
N LEU A 131 -1.64 9.86 -13.36
CA LEU A 131 -2.91 10.01 -14.08
C LEU A 131 -4.09 9.46 -13.26
N LYS A 132 -3.89 8.33 -12.56
CA LYS A 132 -4.91 7.73 -11.68
C LYS A 132 -5.10 8.55 -10.40
N LEU A 133 -4.01 9.10 -9.85
CA LEU A 133 -4.04 9.91 -8.64
C LEU A 133 -4.56 11.34 -8.87
N SER A 134 -4.59 11.77 -10.14
CA SER A 134 -5.06 13.09 -10.55
C SER A 134 -6.25 12.99 -11.50
N SER A 135 -7.02 11.89 -11.44
CA SER A 135 -8.17 11.65 -12.32
C SER A 135 -9.24 12.73 -12.20
N SER A 136 -9.38 13.32 -11.00
CA SER A 136 -10.25 14.47 -10.75
C SER A 136 -9.54 15.58 -9.98
N SER A 137 -10.14 16.77 -9.99
CA SER A 137 -9.68 17.90 -9.17
C SER A 137 -9.74 17.58 -7.68
N SER A 138 -10.77 16.85 -7.23
CA SER A 138 -10.94 16.40 -5.84
C SER A 138 -9.84 15.40 -5.44
N ASP A 139 -9.50 14.47 -6.32
CA ASP A 139 -8.43 13.48 -6.08
C ASP A 139 -7.09 14.20 -5.92
N THR A 140 -6.81 15.12 -6.83
CA THR A 140 -5.61 15.96 -6.81
C THR A 140 -5.49 16.73 -5.49
N LEU A 141 -6.60 17.32 -5.01
CA LEU A 141 -6.63 18.04 -3.73
C LEU A 141 -6.39 17.11 -2.54
N THR A 142 -6.97 15.91 -2.56
CA THR A 142 -6.81 14.92 -1.48
C THR A 142 -5.35 14.46 -1.37
N VAL A 143 -4.71 14.16 -2.50
CA VAL A 143 -3.29 13.78 -2.53
C VAL A 143 -2.41 14.94 -2.07
N LYS A 144 -2.63 16.16 -2.59
CA LYS A 144 -1.87 17.36 -2.18
C LYS A 144 -1.99 17.63 -0.68
N HIS A 145 -3.20 17.53 -0.13
CA HIS A 145 -3.46 17.71 1.29
C HIS A 145 -2.66 16.70 2.14
N ALA A 146 -2.69 15.42 1.76
CA ALA A 146 -1.94 14.39 2.47
C ALA A 146 -0.42 14.61 2.38
N MET A 147 0.11 14.93 1.19
CA MET A 147 1.54 15.24 1.02
C MET A 147 1.99 16.42 1.88
N ASN A 148 1.17 17.47 1.96
CA ASN A 148 1.45 18.63 2.82
C ASN A 148 1.38 18.26 4.30
N SER A 149 0.41 17.44 4.70
CA SER A 149 0.30 16.93 6.07
C SER A 149 1.53 16.12 6.47
N PHE A 150 2.03 15.24 5.60
CA PHE A 150 3.25 14.47 5.85
C PHE A 150 4.47 15.38 5.99
N ARG A 151 4.60 16.37 5.10
CA ARG A 151 5.66 17.39 5.17
C ARG A 151 5.67 18.11 6.52
N MET A 152 4.54 18.66 6.94
CA MET A 152 4.42 19.38 8.21
C MET A 152 4.74 18.49 9.42
N LYS A 153 4.27 17.22 9.40
CA LYS A 153 4.60 16.24 10.45
C LYS A 153 6.11 16.00 10.54
N ASN A 154 6.81 15.96 9.41
CA ASN A 154 8.26 15.73 9.36
C ASN A 154 9.07 16.95 9.74
N GLU A 155 8.70 18.13 9.26
CA GLU A 155 9.32 19.39 9.66
C GLU A 155 9.24 19.57 11.17
N LYS A 156 8.08 19.29 11.77
CA LYS A 156 7.91 19.29 13.22
C LYS A 156 8.87 18.30 13.91
N ALA A 157 8.92 17.05 13.47
CA ALA A 157 9.81 16.05 14.04
C ALA A 157 11.30 16.43 13.93
N ILE A 158 11.69 17.12 12.85
CA ILE A 158 13.05 17.64 12.65
C ILE A 158 13.34 18.76 13.66
N THR A 159 12.42 19.73 13.81
CA THR A 159 12.59 20.83 14.77
C THR A 159 12.63 20.36 16.22
N GLU A 160 11.94 19.26 16.53
CA GLU A 160 11.90 18.65 17.87
C GLU A 160 13.11 17.74 18.15
N GLY A 161 14.02 17.55 17.18
CA GLY A 161 15.20 16.68 17.34
C GLY A 161 14.88 15.18 17.38
N VAL A 162 13.65 14.79 17.01
CA VAL A 162 13.17 13.39 17.00
C VAL A 162 13.30 12.77 15.60
N ALA A 163 13.81 13.53 14.61
CA ALA A 163 13.91 13.06 13.24
C ALA A 163 15.07 12.09 13.03
N ASN A 164 14.80 11.03 12.27
CA ASN A 164 15.83 10.14 11.73
C ASN A 164 16.35 10.68 10.37
N PRO A 165 17.51 10.19 9.88
CA PRO A 165 18.07 10.61 8.60
C PRO A 165 17.11 10.43 7.40
N SER A 166 16.29 9.37 7.45
CA SER A 166 15.31 9.05 6.41
C SER A 166 14.23 10.13 6.26
N LEU A 167 13.79 10.75 7.37
CA LEU A 167 12.86 11.88 7.35
C LEU A 167 13.45 13.14 6.72
N VAL A 168 14.72 13.43 7.00
CA VAL A 168 15.40 14.62 6.45
C VAL A 168 15.56 14.49 4.94
N LEU A 169 16.00 13.32 4.45
CA LEU A 169 16.09 13.05 3.02
C LEU A 169 14.72 13.13 2.34
N PHE A 170 13.69 12.64 3.03
CA PHE A 170 12.33 12.64 2.53
C PHE A 170 11.73 14.05 2.39
N THR A 171 11.90 14.92 3.39
CA THR A 171 11.46 16.33 3.30
C THR A 171 12.10 17.06 2.12
N LYS A 172 13.38 16.75 1.81
CA LYS A 172 14.06 17.26 0.61
C LYS A 172 13.43 16.76 -0.70
N LYS A 173 13.05 15.48 -0.79
CA LYS A 173 12.39 14.92 -1.98
C LYS A 173 10.99 15.50 -2.22
N LEU A 174 10.21 15.74 -1.16
CA LEU A 174 8.89 16.37 -1.28
C LEU A 174 8.96 17.82 -1.77
N THR A 175 10.00 18.55 -1.37
CA THR A 175 10.20 19.95 -1.74
C THR A 175 10.73 20.10 -3.16
N SER A 176 11.61 19.19 -3.62
CA SER A 176 12.18 19.25 -4.98
C SER A 176 11.21 18.93 -6.12
N ARG A 177 10.02 18.39 -5.82
CA ARG A 177 8.96 18.08 -6.81
C ARG A 177 7.75 19.01 -6.76
N ALA A 178 7.77 19.98 -5.84
CA ALA A 178 6.72 20.99 -5.74
C ALA A 178 7.01 22.25 -6.60
N ASN A 179 8.20 22.32 -7.20
CA ASN A 179 8.64 23.38 -8.12
C ASN A 179 8.70 22.86 -9.56
#